data_AF-A0A1F4YLY8-F1
#
_entry.id   AF-A0A1F4YLY8-F1
#
_cell.length_a   1.000
_cell.length_b   1.000
_cell.length_c   1.000
_cell.angle_alpha   90.00
_cell.angle_beta   90.00
_cell.angle_gamma   90.00
#
_symmetry.space_group_name_H-M   'P 1'
#
loop_
_entity.id
_entity.type
_entity.pdbx_description
1 polymer ?
#
loop_
_entity_poly.entity_id
_entity_poly.type
_entity_poly.pdbx_seq_one_letter_code
_entity_poly.pdbx_strand_id
1 'polypeptide(L)'
;MQRGMTRGLVGLLVIAGLTLIISVPALALDKRVAENPLLRFPGYAKPTVADDTACTVGNVHNRITNSTVEKATGTNDWTILMGDDALELPSMRWQTPSNYAAINDYLYFASFRVGIGEKLVHFSTDTSDPIEVISSNSDTTAVSLFDAYWHISDQSPLVGSGDKINVLAHCRSYAWSESYRDDFIIYDFWFKNLNDSALAPVYMGLHADCDISVPEGGSGAQAYSRDDLPNYYRDDVTHEFISFMFDGDNPNVAGDDIGGNKIPKECQGFIGSRLLYCPPTIGGTVPGIQSGHGWWDWNSDPGTDPDWMRLMKDGLWLAPPPSVHDYRFLQKMGPFEIPANDSVRVVYAFGVGEGLDGLRANLEWANQLFQHSQDPEFGYRWLGPSAPPSPTFTLVEPGDRQVNLEWDSAAESAADPATGDLDFEGYRLWRKTGASGGWTMLLESDLVNDIGLNTGIIHSYVDRDVVNGFQYFYAITAYDRGNPAEDIESFESGRSGAVNVEPGRIVGTIDAAKSGPHAVPNPFVLTSPVGFGFDPSNTNPSQERIMFVNLPANADAKVTIFSLTGDKIIELPKQFAETVVNWDLITKSRQKIVAGVYLFVVESNAEGFEDFIGKFMVVR
;
A
#
# COMPACT_ATOMS: atom_id res chain seq x y z
N MET A 1 29.03 -67.65 28.70
CA MET A 1 30.37 -68.25 28.75
C MET A 1 31.10 -67.85 27.47
N GLN A 2 32.28 -67.23 27.61
CA GLN A 2 33.34 -67.00 26.59
C GLN A 2 32.96 -66.25 25.31
N ARG A 3 33.45 -65.00 25.12
CA ARG A 3 34.81 -64.54 24.72
C ARG A 3 34.99 -64.58 23.20
N GLY A 4 35.42 -63.43 22.68
CA GLY A 4 35.46 -63.14 21.25
C GLY A 4 36.67 -63.70 20.51
N MET A 5 36.71 -63.40 19.21
CA MET A 5 37.91 -63.41 18.39
C MET A 5 37.80 -62.37 17.28
N THR A 6 38.81 -61.52 17.22
CA THR A 6 39.16 -60.54 16.19
C THR A 6 39.78 -61.20 14.95
N ARG A 7 39.47 -60.67 13.77
CA ARG A 7 40.23 -60.57 12.49
C ARG A 7 39.27 -59.87 11.51
N GLY A 8 39.60 -58.88 10.68
CA GLY A 8 40.84 -58.32 10.21
C GLY A 8 40.66 -57.94 8.74
N LEU A 9 40.49 -56.63 8.48
CA LEU A 9 40.86 -55.85 7.29
C LEU A 9 40.10 -55.96 5.93
N VAL A 10 39.90 -54.76 5.37
CA VAL A 10 39.72 -54.33 3.95
C VAL A 10 38.29 -54.10 3.43
N GLY A 11 37.94 -52.81 3.33
CA GLY A 11 37.47 -52.20 2.07
C GLY A 11 35.99 -52.23 1.73
N LEU A 12 35.25 -51.20 2.13
CA LEU A 12 34.49 -50.27 1.26
C LEU A 12 33.66 -49.36 2.17
N LEU A 13 34.01 -48.07 2.24
CA LEU A 13 33.11 -47.05 2.76
C LEU A 13 32.02 -46.83 1.71
N VAL A 14 30.83 -47.38 1.93
CA VAL A 14 29.61 -46.92 1.29
C VAL A 14 28.92 -46.02 2.30
N ILE A 15 29.20 -44.71 2.23
CA ILE A 15 28.37 -43.70 2.87
C ILE A 15 27.09 -43.63 2.04
N ALA A 16 26.08 -44.43 2.43
CA ALA A 16 24.71 -44.14 2.07
C ALA A 16 24.28 -42.94 2.93
N GLY A 17 24.64 -41.74 2.48
CA GLY A 17 24.03 -40.51 2.99
C GLY A 17 22.58 -40.51 2.53
N LEU A 18 21.68 -40.97 3.39
CA LEU A 18 20.28 -40.52 3.33
C LEU A 18 20.31 -39.04 3.67
N THR A 19 20.42 -38.18 2.66
CA THR A 19 19.97 -36.80 2.76
C THR A 19 18.46 -36.86 2.85
N LEU A 20 17.95 -36.93 4.08
CA LEU A 20 16.59 -36.50 4.36
C LEU A 20 16.57 -35.00 4.03
N ILE A 21 16.13 -34.66 2.83
CA ILE A 21 15.72 -33.29 2.52
C ILE A 21 14.46 -33.09 3.35
N ILE A 22 14.63 -32.64 4.59
CA ILE A 22 13.57 -31.94 5.29
C ILE A 22 13.50 -30.61 4.56
N SER A 23 12.59 -30.52 3.58
CA SER A 23 12.08 -29.23 3.16
C SER A 23 11.45 -28.60 4.39
N VAL A 24 12.19 -27.76 5.09
CA VAL A 24 11.59 -26.81 6.01
C VAL A 24 10.81 -25.86 5.10
N PRO A 25 9.47 -25.80 5.16
CA PRO A 25 8.78 -24.71 4.49
C PRO A 25 9.38 -23.42 5.03
N ALA A 26 9.64 -22.45 4.16
CA ALA A 26 9.93 -21.10 4.59
C ALA A 26 8.83 -20.71 5.57
N LEU A 27 9.19 -20.60 6.85
CA LEU A 27 8.32 -19.98 7.84
C LEU A 27 8.18 -18.54 7.36
N ALA A 28 7.03 -18.22 6.77
CA ALA A 28 6.55 -16.85 6.77
C ALA A 28 6.61 -16.41 8.24
N LEU A 29 7.38 -15.36 8.52
CA LEU A 29 7.44 -14.78 9.85
C LEU A 29 6.01 -14.42 10.27
N ASP A 30 5.67 -14.98 11.40
CA ASP A 30 4.34 -15.20 11.95
C ASP A 30 3.89 -13.90 12.64
N LYS A 31 2.77 -13.28 12.23
CA LYS A 31 2.14 -12.13 12.91
C LYS A 31 1.43 -12.58 14.22
N ARG A 32 2.10 -13.36 15.08
CA ARG A 32 1.61 -13.79 16.41
C ARG A 32 2.28 -12.94 17.49
N VAL A 33 1.59 -12.04 18.21
CA VAL A 33 0.58 -12.30 19.28
C VAL A 33 1.14 -12.98 20.55
N ALA A 34 2.46 -13.15 20.67
CA ALA A 34 3.10 -13.46 21.95
C ALA A 34 4.37 -12.61 22.00
N GLU A 35 4.39 -11.44 22.63
CA GLU A 35 4.08 -11.18 24.03
C GLU A 35 3.39 -9.79 24.11
N ASN A 36 2.29 -9.67 24.85
CA ASN A 36 1.70 -8.37 25.19
C ASN A 36 1.59 -8.35 26.72
N PRO A 37 2.12 -7.34 27.43
CA PRO A 37 2.27 -7.40 28.87
C PRO A 37 0.93 -7.08 29.56
N LEU A 38 -0.07 -6.66 28.77
CA LEU A 38 -1.44 -6.42 29.18
C LEU A 38 -2.32 -7.69 29.10
N LEU A 39 -1.77 -8.85 28.66
CA LEU A 39 -2.42 -10.17 28.71
C LEU A 39 -2.90 -10.58 30.12
N ARG A 40 -2.44 -9.88 31.18
CA ARG A 40 -2.86 -10.14 32.57
C ARG A 40 -4.01 -9.27 33.05
N PHE A 41 -4.50 -8.33 32.25
CA PHE A 41 -5.69 -7.55 32.57
C PHE A 41 -6.94 -8.21 31.93
N PRO A 42 -7.94 -8.61 32.73
CA PRO A 42 -9.13 -9.27 32.18
C PRO A 42 -9.94 -8.30 31.33
N GLY A 43 -9.96 -8.51 30.01
CA GLY A 43 -10.80 -7.77 29.05
C GLY A 43 -10.12 -7.14 27.84
N TYR A 44 -8.79 -7.25 27.67
CA TYR A 44 -8.04 -6.51 26.63
C TYR A 44 -6.90 -7.31 25.97
N ALA A 45 -7.07 -8.63 25.81
CA ALA A 45 -6.14 -9.42 25.00
C ALA A 45 -6.56 -9.34 23.52
N LYS A 46 -5.61 -9.17 22.59
CA LYS A 46 -5.86 -9.51 21.18
C LYS A 46 -6.29 -10.98 21.11
N PRO A 47 -7.32 -11.34 20.32
CA PRO A 47 -7.78 -12.72 20.24
C PRO A 47 -6.63 -13.68 19.88
N THR A 48 -6.64 -14.87 20.47
CA THR A 48 -5.78 -15.97 20.04
C THR A 48 -6.03 -16.27 18.57
N VAL A 49 -4.99 -16.12 17.76
CA VAL A 49 -4.95 -16.53 16.34
C VAL A 49 -5.52 -17.94 16.21
N ALA A 50 -6.66 -18.07 15.52
CA ALA A 50 -7.06 -19.33 14.91
C ALA A 50 -6.11 -19.62 13.74
N ASP A 51 -5.69 -20.87 13.57
CA ASP A 51 -4.68 -21.30 12.57
C ASP A 51 -5.08 -21.08 11.08
N ASP A 52 -6.08 -20.25 10.79
CA ASP A 52 -6.41 -19.71 9.48
C ASP A 52 -6.22 -18.19 9.52
N THR A 53 -5.10 -17.70 8.97
CA THR A 53 -4.86 -16.26 8.77
C THR A 53 -5.82 -15.75 7.68
N ALA A 54 -7.05 -15.40 8.06
CA ALA A 54 -8.06 -14.85 7.15
C ALA A 54 -7.95 -13.33 6.96
N CYS A 55 -7.17 -12.65 7.79
CA CYS A 55 -6.88 -11.22 7.64
C CYS A 55 -5.36 -10.99 7.68
N THR A 56 -4.73 -10.88 6.51
CA THR A 56 -3.46 -10.15 6.42
C THR A 56 -3.84 -8.68 6.44
N VAL A 57 -3.77 -8.03 7.61
CA VAL A 57 -3.81 -6.57 7.63
C VAL A 57 -2.52 -6.13 6.96
N GLY A 58 -2.63 -5.80 5.68
CA GLY A 58 -1.56 -5.17 4.91
C GLY A 58 -1.48 -3.72 5.33
N ASN A 59 -0.30 -3.11 5.15
CA ASN A 59 -0.08 -1.69 5.37
C ASN A 59 -1.26 -0.89 4.82
N VAL A 60 -1.99 -0.16 5.68
CA VAL A 60 -2.94 0.83 5.19
C VAL A 60 -2.12 1.93 4.53
N HIS A 61 -2.17 2.00 3.20
CA HIS A 61 -1.40 2.97 2.45
C HIS A 61 -2.23 4.26 2.36
N ASN A 62 -1.88 5.29 3.12
CA ASN A 62 -2.51 6.61 2.94
C ASN A 62 -2.12 7.21 1.58
N ARG A 63 -2.80 6.76 0.53
CA ARG A 63 -2.62 7.23 -0.83
C ARG A 63 -3.83 8.06 -1.21
N ILE A 64 -3.78 9.26 -0.65
CA ILE A 64 -4.42 10.50 -1.10
C ILE A 64 -5.86 10.69 -0.62
N THR A 65 -6.01 11.73 0.18
CA THR A 65 -7.27 12.33 0.57
C THR A 65 -7.46 13.60 -0.25
N ASN A 66 -8.38 13.62 -1.22
CA ASN A 66 -9.21 14.78 -1.54
C ASN A 66 -10.45 14.34 -2.31
N SER A 67 -11.47 15.13 -2.05
CA SER A 67 -12.89 15.13 -2.35
C SER A 67 -13.34 15.16 -3.82
N THR A 68 -14.64 14.88 -3.94
CA THR A 68 -15.57 15.00 -5.10
C THR A 68 -15.02 14.61 -6.47
N VAL A 69 -15.51 13.49 -7.02
CA VAL A 69 -15.35 13.12 -8.44
C VAL A 69 -16.27 14.01 -9.29
N GLU A 70 -16.08 15.32 -9.30
CA GLU A 70 -16.88 16.24 -10.12
C GLU A 70 -16.01 16.95 -11.16
N LYS A 71 -15.35 16.16 -11.99
CA LYS A 71 -14.91 16.63 -13.30
C LYS A 71 -16.14 16.89 -14.19
N ALA A 72 -16.58 18.14 -14.26
CA ALA A 72 -17.31 18.74 -15.38
C ALA A 72 -18.77 18.30 -15.67
N THR A 73 -19.41 17.43 -14.87
CA THR A 73 -20.78 16.92 -15.17
C THR A 73 -21.93 17.54 -14.37
N GLY A 74 -21.67 18.23 -13.25
CA GLY A 74 -22.70 18.97 -12.48
C GLY A 74 -23.69 18.08 -11.73
N THR A 75 -23.22 16.99 -11.13
CA THR A 75 -24.05 16.04 -10.35
C THR A 75 -23.66 16.07 -8.88
N ASN A 76 -24.38 16.91 -8.12
CA ASN A 76 -24.43 17.17 -6.67
C ASN A 76 -23.92 16.08 -5.69
N ASP A 77 -22.61 15.89 -5.52
CA ASP A 77 -22.11 15.24 -4.29
C ASP A 77 -21.00 16.06 -3.64
N TRP A 78 -21.44 17.04 -2.85
CA TRP A 78 -20.62 18.10 -2.27
C TRP A 78 -19.92 17.70 -0.96
N THR A 79 -19.24 16.56 -0.97
CA THR A 79 -18.63 15.96 0.23
C THR A 79 -17.12 15.85 0.19
N ILE A 80 -16.51 15.78 1.38
CA ILE A 80 -15.11 15.37 1.49
C ILE A 80 -15.07 13.85 1.44
N LEU A 81 -14.32 13.26 0.49
CA LEU A 81 -14.16 11.81 0.36
C LEU A 81 -12.86 11.34 1.02
N MET A 82 -12.90 10.15 1.60
CA MET A 82 -11.82 9.49 2.33
C MET A 82 -11.78 7.99 1.94
N GLY A 83 -10.60 7.45 1.69
CA GLY A 83 -10.37 6.04 1.35
C GLY A 83 -8.89 5.70 1.24
N ASP A 84 -8.58 4.41 1.08
CA ASP A 84 -7.24 3.83 0.85
C ASP A 84 -7.07 3.48 -0.64
N ASP A 85 -5.90 3.72 -1.26
CA ASP A 85 -5.56 3.38 -2.66
C ASP A 85 -4.46 2.32 -2.71
N ALA A 86 -4.85 1.04 -2.78
CA ALA A 86 -3.91 -0.05 -2.93
C ALA A 86 -3.25 0.00 -4.34
N LEU A 87 -1.92 -0.12 -4.38
CA LEU A 87 -1.10 -0.07 -5.60
C LEU A 87 -1.48 -1.10 -6.67
N GLU A 88 -2.20 -2.15 -6.28
CA GLU A 88 -2.63 -3.22 -7.17
C GLU A 88 -4.02 -2.97 -7.76
N LEU A 89 -4.87 -2.12 -7.13
CA LEU A 89 -6.27 -1.92 -7.51
C LEU A 89 -6.70 -0.46 -7.17
N PRO A 90 -6.93 0.43 -8.17
CA PRO A 90 -7.13 1.85 -7.93
C PRO A 90 -8.45 2.16 -7.21
N SER A 91 -8.40 2.92 -6.12
CA SER A 91 -9.53 3.11 -5.20
C SER A 91 -10.51 4.23 -5.52
N MET A 92 -10.37 4.94 -6.65
CA MET A 92 -11.37 5.91 -7.08
C MET A 92 -11.48 6.02 -8.61
N ARG A 93 -12.49 5.37 -9.22
CA ARG A 93 -13.00 5.73 -10.55
C ARG A 93 -14.51 5.53 -10.66
N TRP A 94 -15.26 6.62 -10.52
CA TRP A 94 -16.66 6.65 -10.95
C TRP A 94 -16.74 6.85 -12.48
N GLN A 95 -16.82 5.76 -13.23
CA GLN A 95 -17.29 5.78 -14.62
C GLN A 95 -18.40 4.74 -14.76
N THR A 96 -19.66 5.19 -14.79
CA THR A 96 -20.74 4.37 -15.36
C THR A 96 -21.45 5.11 -16.48
N PRO A 97 -21.95 4.40 -17.52
CA PRO A 97 -22.25 2.96 -17.53
C PRO A 97 -21.52 2.16 -18.61
N SER A 98 -20.97 0.99 -18.26
CA SER A 98 -21.42 -0.30 -18.83
C SER A 98 -20.61 -1.49 -18.29
N ASN A 99 -21.24 -2.22 -17.37
CA ASN A 99 -21.12 -3.68 -17.18
C ASN A 99 -19.82 -4.20 -16.52
N TYR A 100 -19.63 -3.90 -15.22
CA TYR A 100 -18.92 -4.72 -14.22
C TYR A 100 -17.47 -5.24 -14.51
N ALA A 101 -16.65 -4.60 -15.35
CA ALA A 101 -15.46 -5.26 -15.90
C ALA A 101 -14.06 -4.87 -15.34
N ALA A 102 -13.93 -4.12 -14.25
CA ALA A 102 -12.65 -4.00 -13.53
C ALA A 102 -12.88 -3.55 -12.08
N ILE A 103 -13.35 -4.52 -11.28
CA ILE A 103 -13.29 -4.71 -9.82
C ILE A 103 -13.22 -3.43 -8.95
N ASN A 104 -14.29 -3.21 -8.16
CA ASN A 104 -14.27 -2.30 -7.00
C ASN A 104 -13.46 -3.01 -5.90
N ASP A 105 -12.24 -2.55 -5.63
CA ASP A 105 -11.43 -3.05 -4.52
C ASP A 105 -11.21 -1.91 -3.53
N TYR A 106 -12.27 -1.55 -2.80
CA TYR A 106 -12.21 -0.51 -1.78
C TYR A 106 -12.22 -1.18 -0.41
N LEU A 107 -11.27 -0.84 0.46
CA LEU A 107 -11.35 -1.22 1.88
C LEU A 107 -12.50 -0.47 2.57
N TYR A 108 -12.67 0.82 2.26
CA TYR A 108 -13.82 1.62 2.66
C TYR A 108 -14.00 2.85 1.75
N PHE A 109 -15.24 3.33 1.70
CA PHE A 109 -15.63 4.63 1.16
C PHE A 109 -16.24 5.46 2.28
N ALA A 110 -15.55 6.51 2.71
CA ALA A 110 -16.07 7.42 3.74
C ALA A 110 -16.21 8.84 3.23
N SER A 111 -17.21 9.56 3.75
CA SER A 111 -17.41 10.97 3.46
C SER A 111 -17.66 11.82 4.69
N PHE A 112 -17.05 13.00 4.71
CA PHE A 112 -17.23 13.98 5.77
C PHE A 112 -18.16 15.10 5.30
N ARG A 113 -19.20 15.36 6.08
CA ARG A 113 -20.21 16.39 5.80
C ARG A 113 -20.23 17.45 6.89
N VAL A 114 -20.44 18.70 6.48
CA VAL A 114 -20.63 19.86 7.34
C VAL A 114 -21.94 20.52 6.96
N GLY A 115 -22.73 20.95 7.93
CA GLY A 115 -23.99 21.63 7.63
C GLY A 115 -24.43 22.63 8.69
N ILE A 116 -25.24 23.58 8.24
CA ILE A 116 -25.77 24.69 9.04
C ILE A 116 -27.21 24.99 8.61
N GLY A 117 -28.09 25.23 9.57
CA GLY A 117 -29.51 25.37 9.27
C GLY A 117 -30.01 24.13 8.51
N GLU A 118 -30.69 24.29 7.38
CA GLU A 118 -31.17 23.16 6.55
C GLU A 118 -30.28 22.91 5.32
N LYS A 119 -29.02 23.37 5.33
CA LYS A 119 -28.09 23.26 4.21
C LYS A 119 -26.80 22.54 4.58
N LEU A 120 -26.28 21.77 3.64
CA LEU A 120 -24.92 21.27 3.67
C LEU A 120 -23.97 22.33 3.11
N VAL A 121 -22.71 22.30 3.54
CA VAL A 121 -21.63 23.03 2.89
C VAL A 121 -21.33 22.35 1.57
N HIS A 122 -21.45 23.10 0.46
CA HIS A 122 -21.26 22.54 -0.88
C HIS A 122 -19.80 22.69 -1.34
N PHE A 123 -18.92 21.77 -0.91
CA PHE A 123 -17.49 21.82 -1.22
C PHE A 123 -17.16 21.48 -2.69
N SER A 124 -16.23 22.20 -3.32
CA SER A 124 -15.76 21.90 -4.67
C SER A 124 -14.24 22.00 -4.85
N THR A 125 -13.66 21.02 -5.56
CA THR A 125 -12.20 20.88 -5.81
C THR A 125 -11.69 21.67 -7.01
N ASP A 126 -12.57 22.26 -7.85
CA ASP A 126 -12.13 22.96 -9.06
C ASP A 126 -11.25 24.20 -8.77
N THR A 127 -11.37 24.73 -7.56
CA THR A 127 -10.57 25.84 -7.04
C THR A 127 -9.60 25.46 -5.92
N SER A 128 -9.51 24.18 -5.54
CA SER A 128 -8.53 23.73 -4.53
C SER A 128 -7.14 23.59 -5.14
N ASP A 129 -6.11 23.86 -4.34
CA ASP A 129 -4.76 23.50 -4.72
C ASP A 129 -4.60 21.97 -4.87
N PRO A 130 -3.60 21.50 -5.63
CA PRO A 130 -3.26 20.09 -5.70
C PRO A 130 -2.96 19.51 -4.32
N ILE A 131 -3.25 18.22 -4.16
CA ILE A 131 -2.92 17.49 -2.95
C ILE A 131 -1.40 17.38 -2.86
N GLU A 132 -0.88 17.79 -1.71
CA GLU A 132 0.53 17.64 -1.38
C GLU A 132 0.73 16.28 -0.72
N VAL A 133 1.62 15.46 -1.27
CA VAL A 133 2.00 14.17 -0.68
C VAL A 133 3.45 14.26 -0.25
N ILE A 134 3.67 14.06 1.05
CA ILE A 134 4.98 14.16 1.68
C ILE A 134 5.33 12.78 2.25
N SER A 135 6.59 12.36 2.11
CA SER A 135 7.07 11.09 2.65
C SER A 135 8.41 11.28 3.32
N SER A 136 8.63 10.55 4.42
CA SER A 136 9.91 10.55 5.16
C SER A 136 11.10 10.13 4.28
N ASN A 137 10.87 9.40 3.19
CA ASN A 137 11.92 9.01 2.24
C ASN A 137 12.45 10.18 1.40
N SER A 138 11.64 11.22 1.20
CA SER A 138 11.95 12.32 0.26
C SER A 138 11.96 13.69 0.93
N ASP A 139 11.34 13.82 2.10
CA ASP A 139 11.15 15.07 2.81
C ASP A 139 11.26 14.86 4.32
N THR A 140 12.23 15.54 4.94
CA THR A 140 12.52 15.45 6.37
C THR A 140 11.46 16.11 7.25
N THR A 141 10.49 16.81 6.68
CA THR A 141 9.38 17.45 7.40
C THR A 141 8.14 16.57 7.49
N ALA A 142 8.13 15.40 6.83
CA ALA A 142 7.05 14.43 6.92
C ALA A 142 6.89 13.90 8.36
N VAL A 143 5.64 13.71 8.78
CA VAL A 143 5.31 13.16 10.10
C VAL A 143 5.11 11.64 10.04
N SER A 144 4.60 11.12 8.94
CA SER A 144 4.41 9.70 8.66
C SER A 144 5.01 9.31 7.31
N LEU A 145 4.96 8.01 6.98
CA LEU A 145 5.48 7.52 5.70
C LEU A 145 4.68 8.06 4.52
N PHE A 146 3.39 8.32 4.73
CA PHE A 146 2.45 8.76 3.72
C PHE A 146 1.59 9.91 4.25
N ASP A 147 2.15 11.11 4.31
CA ASP A 147 1.39 12.31 4.65
C ASP A 147 0.65 12.82 3.41
N ALA A 148 -0.64 13.15 3.55
CA ALA A 148 -1.38 13.85 2.50
C ALA A 148 -2.07 15.11 3.05
N TYR A 149 -1.76 16.26 2.45
CA TYR A 149 -2.27 17.57 2.85
C TYR A 149 -3.06 18.22 1.72
N TRP A 150 -4.22 18.78 2.06
CA TRP A 150 -5.10 19.40 1.09
C TRP A 150 -6.08 20.37 1.76
N HIS A 151 -6.75 21.15 0.94
CA HIS A 151 -7.87 21.97 1.36
C HIS A 151 -8.96 22.01 0.29
N ILE A 152 -10.19 22.30 0.72
CA ILE A 152 -11.34 22.52 -0.17
C ILE A 152 -12.27 23.58 0.40
N SER A 153 -12.91 24.35 -0.46
CA SER A 153 -13.93 25.32 -0.04
C SER A 153 -15.18 25.23 -0.91
N ASP A 154 -16.23 25.90 -0.46
CA ASP A 154 -17.45 26.16 -1.23
C ASP A 154 -17.36 27.44 -2.08
N GLN A 155 -16.16 28.02 -2.24
CA GLN A 155 -15.99 29.30 -2.94
C GLN A 155 -15.96 29.18 -4.46
N SER A 156 -15.97 27.96 -4.97
CA SER A 156 -16.02 27.65 -6.40
C SER A 156 -17.12 28.43 -7.15
N PRO A 157 -16.87 28.87 -8.40
CA PRO A 157 -17.91 29.38 -9.29
C PRO A 157 -18.97 28.34 -9.66
N LEU A 158 -18.69 27.05 -9.50
CA LEU A 158 -19.65 25.95 -9.75
C LEU A 158 -20.68 25.82 -8.62
N VAL A 159 -20.37 26.31 -7.43
CA VAL A 159 -21.30 26.36 -6.30
C VAL A 159 -22.21 27.57 -6.46
N GLY A 160 -23.52 27.32 -6.49
CA GLY A 160 -24.54 28.36 -6.61
C GLY A 160 -24.38 29.42 -5.52
N SER A 161 -24.55 30.70 -5.86
CA SER A 161 -24.33 31.80 -4.90
C SER A 161 -25.22 31.72 -3.66
N GLY A 162 -26.39 31.08 -3.75
CA GLY A 162 -27.29 30.82 -2.62
C GLY A 162 -26.91 29.60 -1.77
N ASP A 163 -25.94 28.79 -2.20
CA ASP A 163 -25.46 27.57 -1.54
C ASP A 163 -24.09 27.77 -0.88
N LYS A 164 -23.44 28.92 -1.10
CA LYS A 164 -22.20 29.30 -0.42
C LYS A 164 -22.47 29.65 1.04
N ILE A 165 -21.92 28.85 1.94
CA ILE A 165 -21.88 29.04 3.40
C ILE A 165 -20.55 29.71 3.82
N ASN A 166 -19.58 29.80 2.92
CA ASN A 166 -18.25 30.38 3.07
C ASN A 166 -17.42 29.63 4.12
N VAL A 167 -17.17 28.35 3.84
CA VAL A 167 -16.36 27.46 4.67
C VAL A 167 -15.21 26.87 3.85
N LEU A 168 -14.04 26.82 4.46
CA LEU A 168 -12.84 26.19 3.94
C LEU A 168 -12.44 25.06 4.89
N ALA A 169 -12.37 23.83 4.38
CA ALA A 169 -11.86 22.69 5.11
C ALA A 169 -10.40 22.44 4.72
N HIS A 170 -9.52 22.31 5.71
CA HIS A 170 -8.16 21.82 5.56
C HIS A 170 -8.09 20.44 6.19
N CYS A 171 -7.32 19.53 5.60
CA CYS A 171 -7.08 18.23 6.21
C CYS A 171 -5.61 17.85 6.06
N ARG A 172 -5.12 17.22 7.11
CA ARG A 172 -3.87 16.46 7.08
C ARG A 172 -4.19 15.03 7.46
N SER A 173 -3.74 14.08 6.64
CA SER A 173 -3.83 12.67 6.95
C SER A 173 -2.45 12.05 7.11
N TYR A 174 -2.39 11.03 7.96
CA TYR A 174 -1.15 10.37 8.37
C TYR A 174 -1.33 8.86 8.38
N ALA A 175 -0.38 8.12 7.79
CA ALA A 175 -0.29 6.67 7.91
C ALA A 175 1.15 6.17 7.90
N TRP A 176 1.33 5.09 8.65
CA TRP A 176 2.62 4.52 9.01
C TRP A 176 2.79 3.12 8.42
N SER A 177 4.01 2.60 8.50
CA SER A 177 4.31 1.21 8.14
C SER A 177 4.75 0.36 9.32
N GLU A 178 4.90 0.98 10.49
CA GLU A 178 5.19 0.32 11.75
C GLU A 178 3.97 -0.50 12.21
N SER A 179 4.17 -1.74 12.63
CA SER A 179 3.15 -2.77 12.88
C SER A 179 2.09 -2.46 13.95
N TYR A 180 2.28 -1.39 14.72
CA TYR A 180 1.31 -0.93 15.72
C TYR A 180 0.54 0.32 15.27
N ARG A 181 0.86 0.87 14.08
CA ARG A 181 0.25 2.05 13.46
C ARG A 181 -0.08 1.85 11.98
N ASP A 182 0.11 0.64 11.45
CA ASP A 182 -0.22 0.26 10.07
C ASP A 182 -1.70 -0.13 9.90
N ASP A 183 -2.43 -0.30 11.01
CA ASP A 183 -3.84 -0.69 11.05
C ASP A 183 -4.84 0.49 11.14
N PHE A 184 -4.37 1.75 11.06
CA PHE A 184 -5.23 2.94 11.03
C PHE A 184 -4.63 4.13 10.27
N ILE A 185 -5.52 4.99 9.74
CA ILE A 185 -5.21 6.32 9.21
C ILE A 185 -5.75 7.37 10.16
N ILE A 186 -4.94 8.40 10.42
CA ILE A 186 -5.42 9.60 11.11
C ILE A 186 -5.90 10.63 10.10
N TYR A 187 -7.06 11.23 10.37
CA TYR A 187 -7.59 12.38 9.65
C TYR A 187 -7.74 13.57 10.60
N ASP A 188 -7.01 14.64 10.33
CA ASP A 188 -6.99 15.87 11.14
C ASP A 188 -7.54 17.04 10.34
N PHE A 189 -8.79 17.40 10.61
CA PHE A 189 -9.53 18.43 9.89
C PHE A 189 -9.55 19.77 10.63
N TRP A 190 -9.42 20.85 9.87
CA TRP A 190 -9.74 22.20 10.31
C TRP A 190 -10.80 22.82 9.41
N PHE A 191 -11.92 23.23 9.99
CA PHE A 191 -12.99 23.91 9.29
C PHE A 191 -12.96 25.39 9.62
N LYS A 192 -12.50 26.20 8.67
CA LYS A 192 -12.41 27.65 8.77
C LYS A 192 -13.69 28.31 8.27
N ASN A 193 -14.24 29.19 9.11
CA ASN A 193 -15.30 30.10 8.74
C ASN A 193 -14.70 31.33 8.04
N LEU A 194 -15.10 31.58 6.80
CA LEU A 194 -14.64 32.72 6.00
C LEU A 194 -15.57 33.95 6.11
N ASN A 195 -16.63 33.86 6.92
CA ASN A 195 -17.56 34.96 7.16
C ASN A 195 -17.03 35.89 8.27
N ASP A 196 -17.49 37.15 8.23
CA ASP A 196 -17.28 38.14 9.28
C ASP A 196 -18.18 37.92 10.53
N SER A 197 -19.05 36.91 10.48
CA SER A 197 -19.93 36.49 11.57
C SER A 197 -19.72 35.03 11.92
N ALA A 198 -19.96 34.65 13.18
CA ALA A 198 -19.89 33.26 13.60
C ALA A 198 -20.92 32.38 12.88
N LEU A 199 -20.54 31.13 12.59
CA LEU A 199 -21.43 30.09 12.10
C LEU A 199 -21.89 29.23 13.28
N ALA A 200 -23.19 29.26 13.58
CA ALA A 200 -23.80 28.45 14.64
C ALA A 200 -25.31 28.27 14.41
N PRO A 201 -25.91 27.09 14.72
CA PRO A 201 -25.25 25.84 15.09
C PRO A 201 -24.74 25.09 13.85
N VAL A 202 -23.47 24.65 13.88
CA VAL A 202 -22.87 23.80 12.85
C VAL A 202 -22.93 22.34 13.31
N TYR A 203 -23.37 21.45 12.43
CA TYR A 203 -23.36 20.01 12.62
C TYR A 203 -22.39 19.36 11.64
N MET A 204 -21.77 18.29 12.07
CA MET A 204 -20.81 17.55 11.25
C MET A 204 -21.07 16.05 11.36
N GLY A 205 -20.76 15.31 10.30
CA GLY A 205 -20.97 13.88 10.26
C GLY A 205 -19.92 13.17 9.42
N LEU A 206 -19.35 12.09 9.98
CA LEU A 206 -18.55 11.13 9.25
C LEU A 206 -19.48 9.98 8.83
N HIS A 207 -19.74 9.90 7.53
CA HIS A 207 -20.47 8.82 6.89
C HIS A 207 -19.47 7.80 6.36
N ALA A 208 -19.75 6.50 6.46
CA ALA A 208 -18.92 5.50 5.82
C ALA A 208 -19.72 4.29 5.35
N ASP A 209 -19.26 3.77 4.22
CA ASP A 209 -19.66 2.57 3.52
C ASP A 209 -18.43 1.65 3.49
N CYS A 210 -18.50 0.51 4.15
CA CYS A 210 -17.36 -0.38 4.32
C CYS A 210 -17.80 -1.78 3.90
N ASP A 211 -17.02 -2.42 3.04
CA ASP A 211 -17.26 -3.78 2.56
C ASP A 211 -16.29 -4.71 3.28
N ILE A 212 -16.79 -5.66 4.09
CA ILE A 212 -15.96 -6.57 4.88
C ILE A 212 -16.05 -7.98 4.30
N SER A 213 -14.92 -8.53 3.84
CA SER A 213 -14.90 -9.87 3.24
C SER A 213 -13.53 -10.53 3.25
N VAL A 214 -13.49 -11.83 2.92
CA VAL A 214 -12.24 -12.57 2.70
C VAL A 214 -11.69 -12.40 1.26
N PRO A 215 -10.36 -12.48 1.05
CA PRO A 215 -9.73 -12.31 -0.27
C PRO A 215 -10.21 -13.29 -1.36
N GLU A 216 -10.60 -14.52 -1.00
CA GLU A 216 -11.05 -15.53 -1.98
C GLU A 216 -12.50 -15.39 -2.41
N GLY A 217 -13.19 -14.38 -1.90
CA GLY A 217 -14.34 -13.75 -2.51
C GLY A 217 -15.17 -14.61 -3.47
N GLY A 218 -16.29 -15.13 -2.96
CA GLY A 218 -17.21 -15.94 -3.75
C GLY A 218 -17.49 -15.31 -5.13
N SER A 219 -17.44 -16.12 -6.18
CA SER A 219 -17.63 -15.65 -7.56
C SER A 219 -19.03 -15.06 -7.78
N GLY A 220 -19.20 -13.77 -7.51
CA GLY A 220 -20.41 -13.00 -7.72
C GLY A 220 -20.23 -11.56 -7.23
N ALA A 221 -20.44 -10.59 -8.11
CA ALA A 221 -20.25 -9.15 -7.87
C ALA A 221 -21.22 -8.51 -6.84
N GLN A 222 -21.78 -9.30 -5.91
CA GLN A 222 -22.86 -8.89 -5.00
C GLN A 222 -22.85 -9.65 -3.66
N ALA A 223 -21.78 -10.36 -3.29
CA ALA A 223 -21.72 -11.15 -2.06
C ALA A 223 -20.74 -10.58 -1.01
N TYR A 224 -20.15 -9.40 -1.27
CA TYR A 224 -19.12 -8.80 -0.43
C TYR A 224 -19.61 -7.65 0.45
N SER A 225 -20.79 -7.11 0.14
CA SER A 225 -21.32 -5.86 0.69
C SER A 225 -22.71 -6.04 1.29
N ARG A 226 -23.26 -7.26 1.30
CA ARG A 226 -24.70 -7.51 1.57
C ARG A 226 -24.95 -8.17 2.92
N ASP A 227 -23.89 -8.44 3.64
CA ASP A 227 -23.80 -9.10 4.92
C ASP A 227 -23.25 -8.19 6.02
N ASP A 228 -22.82 -6.97 5.69
CA ASP A 228 -22.22 -6.06 6.67
C ASP A 228 -23.25 -5.44 7.62
N LEU A 229 -22.84 -5.24 8.87
CA LEU A 229 -23.67 -4.60 9.89
C LEU A 229 -22.95 -3.42 10.53
N PRO A 230 -23.58 -2.23 10.60
CA PRO A 230 -23.08 -1.11 11.37
C PRO A 230 -23.43 -1.25 12.85
N ASN A 231 -22.53 -0.80 13.70
CA ASN A 231 -22.75 -0.64 15.13
C ASN A 231 -21.82 0.45 15.69
N TYR A 232 -21.89 0.66 17.00
CA TYR A 232 -21.04 1.58 17.72
C TYR A 232 -20.59 1.01 19.06
N TYR A 233 -19.45 1.51 19.53
CA TYR A 233 -19.01 1.39 20.91
C TYR A 233 -19.01 2.78 21.53
N ARG A 234 -19.53 2.89 22.75
CA ARG A 234 -19.66 4.15 23.47
C ARG A 234 -19.30 3.94 24.94
N ASP A 235 -18.28 4.66 25.37
CA ASP A 235 -17.95 4.83 26.77
C ASP A 235 -17.84 6.33 27.12
N ASP A 236 -18.86 6.83 27.81
CA ASP A 236 -18.94 8.24 28.24
C ASP A 236 -17.92 8.59 29.33
N VAL A 237 -17.28 7.62 30.00
CA VAL A 237 -16.31 7.88 31.07
C VAL A 237 -14.91 8.05 30.50
N THR A 238 -14.53 7.18 29.56
CA THR A 238 -13.21 7.21 28.91
C THR A 238 -13.21 8.06 27.64
N HIS A 239 -14.38 8.52 27.18
CA HIS A 239 -14.61 9.18 25.90
C HIS A 239 -14.18 8.32 24.70
N GLU A 240 -14.32 7.00 24.82
CA GLU A 240 -14.13 6.07 23.72
C GLU A 240 -15.42 5.99 22.88
N PHE A 241 -15.41 6.70 21.75
CA PHE A 241 -16.53 6.73 20.81
C PHE A 241 -16.11 6.18 19.44
N ILE A 242 -16.62 4.99 19.10
CA ILE A 242 -16.28 4.27 17.86
C ILE A 242 -17.56 3.96 17.10
N SER A 243 -17.60 4.25 15.80
CA SER A 243 -18.62 3.74 14.88
C SER A 243 -17.94 2.81 13.88
N PHE A 244 -18.49 1.62 13.67
CA PHE A 244 -17.83 0.57 12.91
C PHE A 244 -18.82 -0.29 12.14
N MET A 245 -18.29 -1.06 11.20
CA MET A 245 -18.96 -2.13 10.47
C MET A 245 -18.18 -3.44 10.64
N PHE A 246 -18.89 -4.54 10.49
CA PHE A 246 -18.37 -5.90 10.59
C PHE A 246 -19.22 -6.84 9.75
N ASP A 247 -18.62 -7.94 9.31
CA ASP A 247 -19.32 -9.01 8.61
C ASP A 247 -20.35 -9.66 9.55
N GLY A 248 -21.60 -9.72 9.11
CA GLY A 248 -22.72 -10.28 9.86
C GLY A 248 -22.76 -11.80 9.91
N ASP A 249 -21.90 -12.50 9.16
CA ASP A 249 -21.75 -13.95 9.24
C ASP A 249 -21.12 -14.37 10.59
N ASN A 250 -21.63 -15.45 11.19
CA ASN A 250 -21.30 -15.82 12.57
C ASN A 250 -20.13 -16.82 12.65
N PRO A 251 -18.93 -16.42 13.14
CA PRO A 251 -17.77 -17.32 13.22
C PRO A 251 -17.91 -18.46 14.25
N ASN A 252 -18.97 -18.44 15.06
CA ASN A 252 -19.18 -19.41 16.14
C ASN A 252 -20.32 -20.41 15.85
N VAL A 253 -21.02 -20.27 14.73
CA VAL A 253 -22.15 -21.14 14.38
C VAL A 253 -21.94 -21.69 12.97
N ALA A 254 -21.45 -22.93 12.89
CA ALA A 254 -21.32 -23.64 11.63
C ALA A 254 -22.68 -23.71 10.89
N GLY A 255 -22.76 -23.01 9.75
CA GLY A 255 -23.95 -23.00 8.88
C GLY A 255 -24.92 -21.83 9.07
N ASP A 256 -24.50 -20.74 9.71
CA ASP A 256 -25.24 -19.46 9.67
C ASP A 256 -24.76 -18.64 8.46
N ASP A 257 -25.41 -18.81 7.30
CA ASP A 257 -25.05 -18.26 5.98
C ASP A 257 -26.03 -17.17 5.52
N ILE A 258 -26.25 -16.14 6.35
CA ILE A 258 -27.28 -15.12 6.11
C ILE A 258 -26.97 -14.28 4.84
N GLY A 259 -25.72 -14.29 4.33
CA GLY A 259 -25.29 -13.75 3.03
C GLY A 259 -25.69 -14.55 1.77
N GLY A 260 -26.30 -15.73 1.93
CA GLY A 260 -26.90 -16.53 0.85
C GLY A 260 -26.06 -17.74 0.40
N ASN A 261 -26.71 -18.65 -0.34
CA ASN A 261 -26.25 -20.02 -0.66
C ASN A 261 -24.94 -20.15 -1.50
N LYS A 262 -24.10 -19.12 -1.59
CA LYS A 262 -22.82 -19.15 -2.31
C LYS A 262 -21.69 -18.60 -1.43
N ILE A 263 -21.37 -19.36 -0.39
CA ILE A 263 -20.11 -19.41 0.38
C ILE A 263 -19.32 -18.07 0.40
N PRO A 264 -19.60 -17.17 1.34
CA PRO A 264 -18.55 -16.42 2.01
C PRO A 264 -17.87 -17.33 3.05
N LYS A 265 -16.55 -17.17 3.23
CA LYS A 265 -15.87 -17.65 4.44
C LYS A 265 -15.97 -16.53 5.46
N GLU A 266 -16.11 -16.90 6.73
CA GLU A 266 -16.13 -16.00 7.90
C GLU A 266 -15.05 -14.92 7.81
N CYS A 267 -15.44 -13.64 7.72
CA CYS A 267 -14.51 -12.53 7.89
C CYS A 267 -14.57 -12.03 9.34
N GLN A 268 -13.53 -12.30 10.12
CA GLN A 268 -13.46 -11.83 11.51
C GLN A 268 -13.06 -10.35 11.63
N GLY A 269 -12.97 -9.63 10.51
CA GLY A 269 -12.54 -8.24 10.43
C GLY A 269 -13.61 -7.25 10.85
N PHE A 270 -13.20 -6.21 11.55
CA PHE A 270 -13.99 -5.03 11.89
C PHE A 270 -13.27 -3.81 11.32
N ILE A 271 -14.04 -2.85 10.84
CA ILE A 271 -13.51 -1.60 10.30
C ILE A 271 -14.36 -0.43 10.79
N GLY A 272 -13.72 0.67 11.16
CA GLY A 272 -14.48 1.80 11.68
C GLY A 272 -13.62 2.98 12.07
N SER A 273 -14.26 3.92 12.76
CA SER A 273 -13.69 5.21 13.11
C SER A 273 -13.84 5.52 14.59
N ARG A 274 -12.74 5.95 15.22
CA ARG A 274 -12.72 6.52 16.57
C ARG A 274 -12.62 8.03 16.49
N LEU A 275 -13.50 8.73 17.21
CA LEU A 275 -13.35 10.17 17.43
C LEU A 275 -12.21 10.41 18.42
N LEU A 276 -11.18 11.13 18.01
CA LEU A 276 -10.06 11.52 18.87
C LEU A 276 -10.27 12.93 19.45
N TYR A 277 -10.82 13.84 18.64
CA TYR A 277 -11.13 15.20 19.09
C TYR A 277 -12.22 15.86 18.26
N CYS A 278 -13.05 16.64 18.93
CA CYS A 278 -13.91 17.66 18.35
C CYS A 278 -14.04 18.80 19.39
N PRO A 279 -14.41 20.03 18.99
CA PRO A 279 -14.64 21.09 19.97
C PRO A 279 -15.82 20.74 20.90
N PRO A 280 -15.92 21.36 22.09
CA PRO A 280 -17.11 21.24 22.90
C PRO A 280 -18.35 21.72 22.14
N THR A 281 -19.48 21.06 22.35
CA THR A 281 -20.77 21.53 21.81
C THR A 281 -21.14 22.89 22.39
N ILE A 282 -21.98 23.66 21.69
CA ILE A 282 -22.49 24.94 22.20
C ILE A 282 -23.09 24.76 23.60
N GLY A 283 -22.57 25.52 24.58
CA GLY A 283 -22.98 25.44 25.98
C GLY A 283 -22.29 24.35 26.81
N GLY A 284 -21.50 23.47 26.18
CA GLY A 284 -20.64 22.49 26.84
C GLY A 284 -19.22 23.00 27.06
N THR A 285 -18.45 22.28 27.86
CA THR A 285 -17.03 22.57 28.14
C THR A 285 -16.11 21.39 27.86
N VAL A 286 -16.67 20.21 27.56
CA VAL A 286 -15.93 18.97 27.35
C VAL A 286 -15.75 18.73 25.85
N PRO A 287 -14.52 18.68 25.33
CA PRO A 287 -14.25 18.33 23.93
C PRO A 287 -14.32 16.82 23.70
N GLY A 288 -14.30 16.41 22.43
CA GLY A 288 -14.17 14.99 22.05
C GLY A 288 -15.43 14.15 22.31
N ILE A 289 -16.61 14.77 22.31
CA ILE A 289 -17.88 14.07 22.52
C ILE A 289 -18.58 13.83 21.18
N GLN A 290 -18.82 12.56 20.86
CA GLN A 290 -19.71 12.18 19.77
C GLN A 290 -21.16 12.42 20.20
N SER A 291 -21.98 13.03 19.34
CA SER A 291 -23.37 13.36 19.68
C SER A 291 -24.37 12.25 19.32
N GLY A 292 -24.01 11.34 18.41
CA GLY A 292 -24.89 10.26 17.98
C GLY A 292 -24.24 9.28 17.01
N HIS A 293 -24.94 8.17 16.76
CA HIS A 293 -24.62 7.16 15.75
C HIS A 293 -25.90 6.81 14.99
N GLY A 294 -25.83 6.75 13.68
CA GLY A 294 -26.95 6.32 12.84
C GLY A 294 -26.49 5.42 11.71
N TRP A 295 -27.45 4.84 11.01
CA TRP A 295 -27.22 4.02 9.83
C TRP A 295 -28.48 4.01 8.95
N TRP A 296 -28.30 3.63 7.68
CA TRP A 296 -29.37 3.35 6.72
C TRP A 296 -28.88 2.35 5.69
N ASP A 297 -29.81 1.63 5.05
CA ASP A 297 -29.48 0.71 3.96
C ASP A 297 -29.29 1.46 2.63
N TRP A 298 -28.65 0.82 1.65
CA TRP A 298 -28.44 1.36 0.29
C TRP A 298 -29.74 1.88 -0.37
N ASN A 299 -30.91 1.34 -0.02
CA ASN A 299 -32.18 1.78 -0.61
C ASN A 299 -32.70 3.10 -0.01
N SER A 300 -32.05 3.60 1.02
CA SER A 300 -32.52 4.70 1.86
C SER A 300 -31.51 5.85 1.96
N ASP A 301 -30.59 5.95 0.97
CA ASP A 301 -29.59 7.02 0.93
C ASP A 301 -30.23 8.43 1.00
N PRO A 302 -29.71 9.35 1.83
CA PRO A 302 -30.27 10.68 1.94
C PRO A 302 -30.01 11.48 0.65
N GLY A 303 -31.09 11.89 -0.01
CA GLY A 303 -31.02 12.51 -1.35
C GLY A 303 -30.95 14.04 -1.37
N THR A 304 -31.20 14.71 -0.24
CA THR A 304 -31.23 16.18 -0.17
C THR A 304 -30.53 16.74 1.07
N ASP A 305 -30.13 18.01 1.03
CA ASP A 305 -29.54 18.70 2.18
C ASP A 305 -30.39 18.60 3.46
N PRO A 306 -31.73 18.84 3.44
CA PRO A 306 -32.57 18.63 4.61
C PRO A 306 -32.57 17.18 5.13
N ASP A 307 -32.48 16.18 4.26
CA ASP A 307 -32.44 14.77 4.69
C ASP A 307 -31.16 14.48 5.49
N TRP A 308 -30.02 14.96 5.00
CA TRP A 308 -28.75 14.87 5.71
C TRP A 308 -28.77 15.66 7.02
N MET A 309 -29.26 16.91 7.00
CA MET A 309 -29.37 17.72 8.20
C MET A 309 -30.27 17.08 9.26
N ARG A 310 -31.36 16.42 8.86
CA ARG A 310 -32.22 15.68 9.79
C ARG A 310 -31.45 14.58 10.51
N LEU A 311 -30.64 13.81 9.79
CA LEU A 311 -29.85 12.71 10.36
C LEU A 311 -28.70 13.20 11.25
N MET A 312 -28.01 14.27 10.87
CA MET A 312 -26.88 14.80 11.66
C MET A 312 -27.33 15.50 12.96
N LYS A 313 -28.55 16.06 13.00
CA LYS A 313 -29.05 16.84 14.13
C LYS A 313 -29.80 16.04 15.20
N ASP A 314 -30.24 14.82 14.89
CA ASP A 314 -31.19 14.10 15.74
C ASP A 314 -30.63 13.69 17.12
N GLY A 315 -29.29 13.65 17.27
CA GLY A 315 -28.61 13.20 18.48
C GLY A 315 -28.87 11.73 18.85
N LEU A 316 -29.41 10.94 17.92
CA LEU A 316 -29.78 9.55 18.18
C LEU A 316 -28.59 8.62 18.06
N TRP A 317 -28.59 7.60 18.93
CA TRP A 317 -27.72 6.43 18.91
C TRP A 317 -28.56 5.21 18.52
N LEU A 318 -28.63 4.93 17.22
CA LEU A 318 -29.45 3.83 16.71
C LEU A 318 -28.83 2.48 17.10
N ALA A 319 -29.65 1.59 17.67
CA ALA A 319 -29.26 0.19 17.85
C ALA A 319 -28.93 -0.46 16.50
N PRO A 320 -28.12 -1.54 16.46
CA PRO A 320 -27.81 -2.25 15.22
C PRO A 320 -29.05 -2.64 14.41
N PRO A 321 -28.94 -2.72 13.07
CA PRO A 321 -30.04 -3.21 12.26
C PRO A 321 -30.46 -4.63 12.65
N PRO A 322 -31.73 -4.98 12.47
CA PRO A 322 -32.25 -6.30 12.87
C PRO A 322 -31.83 -7.44 11.92
N SER A 323 -31.24 -7.12 10.77
CA SER A 323 -30.85 -8.08 9.74
C SER A 323 -29.67 -7.52 8.96
N VAL A 324 -28.82 -8.40 8.43
CA VAL A 324 -27.72 -8.04 7.53
C VAL A 324 -28.23 -7.44 6.22
N HIS A 325 -27.51 -6.47 5.67
CA HIS A 325 -27.76 -5.83 4.38
C HIS A 325 -26.54 -4.99 3.99
N ASP A 326 -26.56 -4.38 2.81
CA ASP A 326 -25.69 -3.25 2.47
C ASP A 326 -26.14 -2.00 3.26
N TYR A 327 -25.31 -1.59 4.23
CA TYR A 327 -25.55 -0.49 5.16
C TYR A 327 -24.43 0.54 5.12
N ARG A 328 -24.78 1.77 5.52
CA ARG A 328 -23.80 2.81 5.87
C ARG A 328 -23.95 3.19 7.33
N PHE A 329 -22.86 3.61 7.98
CA PHE A 329 -22.95 4.29 9.27
C PHE A 329 -22.74 5.80 9.16
N LEU A 330 -23.25 6.53 10.16
CA LEU A 330 -23.07 7.97 10.34
C LEU A 330 -22.68 8.26 11.80
N GLN A 331 -21.44 8.67 11.98
CA GLN A 331 -20.90 9.17 13.24
C GLN A 331 -21.16 10.68 13.34
N LYS A 332 -21.96 11.11 14.32
CA LYS A 332 -22.54 12.46 14.40
C LYS A 332 -21.83 13.33 15.42
N MET A 333 -21.69 14.61 15.11
CA MET A 333 -21.06 15.62 15.95
C MET A 333 -21.77 16.97 15.90
N GLY A 334 -21.54 17.78 16.93
CA GLY A 334 -22.13 19.11 17.09
C GLY A 334 -23.35 19.09 18.02
N PRO A 335 -24.02 20.25 18.19
CA PRO A 335 -23.79 21.50 17.48
C PRO A 335 -22.53 22.25 17.95
N PHE A 336 -21.79 22.81 17.00
CA PHE A 336 -20.61 23.65 17.23
C PHE A 336 -20.86 25.11 16.85
N GLU A 337 -20.06 26.00 17.42
CA GLU A 337 -19.88 27.36 16.92
C GLU A 337 -18.50 27.44 16.25
N ILE A 338 -18.45 27.96 15.02
CA ILE A 338 -17.20 28.33 14.36
C ILE A 338 -17.11 29.86 14.35
N PRO A 339 -16.23 30.47 15.17
CA PRO A 339 -16.12 31.93 15.25
C PRO A 339 -15.79 32.57 13.90
N ALA A 340 -16.13 33.86 13.76
CA ALA A 340 -15.84 34.63 12.55
C ALA A 340 -14.34 34.61 12.23
N ASN A 341 -13.97 34.34 10.98
CA ASN A 341 -12.59 34.29 10.52
C ASN A 341 -11.66 33.31 11.28
N ASP A 342 -12.23 32.35 12.01
CA ASP A 342 -11.51 31.35 12.81
C ASP A 342 -11.89 29.92 12.37
N SER A 343 -11.30 28.92 13.01
CA SER A 343 -11.49 27.51 12.69
C SER A 343 -11.82 26.64 13.90
N VAL A 344 -12.51 25.53 13.66
CA VAL A 344 -12.61 24.41 14.60
C VAL A 344 -11.87 23.20 14.07
N ARG A 345 -11.29 22.40 14.98
CA ARG A 345 -10.53 21.19 14.65
C ARG A 345 -11.34 19.93 14.96
N VAL A 346 -11.32 18.94 14.08
CA VAL A 346 -11.95 17.64 14.28
C VAL A 346 -10.98 16.55 13.84
N VAL A 347 -10.81 15.51 14.67
CA VAL A 347 -9.77 14.50 14.48
C VAL A 347 -10.35 13.10 14.65
N TYR A 348 -10.08 12.24 13.67
CA TYR A 348 -10.52 10.86 13.63
C TYR A 348 -9.37 9.90 13.36
N ALA A 349 -9.46 8.71 13.92
CA ALA A 349 -8.70 7.55 13.47
C ALA A 349 -9.65 6.59 12.78
N PHE A 350 -9.37 6.22 11.53
CA PHE A 350 -10.11 5.21 10.78
C PHE A 350 -9.23 3.97 10.69
N GLY A 351 -9.69 2.83 11.16
CA GLY A 351 -8.85 1.65 11.30
C GLY A 351 -9.60 0.35 11.20
N VAL A 352 -8.82 -0.72 11.21
CA VAL A 352 -9.28 -2.10 11.09
C VAL A 352 -8.80 -2.92 12.28
N GLY A 353 -9.44 -4.07 12.52
CA GLY A 353 -8.94 -5.03 13.50
C GLY A 353 -9.74 -6.33 13.51
N GLU A 354 -9.16 -7.37 14.11
CA GLU A 354 -9.82 -8.67 14.27
C GLU A 354 -10.78 -8.62 15.47
N GLY A 355 -12.07 -8.76 15.19
CA GLY A 355 -13.12 -8.56 16.18
C GLY A 355 -13.21 -7.10 16.65
N LEU A 356 -14.25 -6.80 17.43
CA LEU A 356 -14.39 -5.49 18.06
C LEU A 356 -13.21 -5.17 18.99
N ASP A 357 -12.70 -6.16 19.72
CA ASP A 357 -11.57 -5.95 20.65
C ASP A 357 -10.28 -5.61 19.91
N GLY A 358 -10.01 -6.23 18.76
CA GLY A 358 -8.87 -5.89 17.91
C GLY A 358 -8.99 -4.49 17.32
N LEU A 359 -10.17 -4.13 16.80
CA LEU A 359 -10.41 -2.77 16.29
C LEU A 359 -10.19 -1.71 17.38
N ARG A 360 -10.70 -1.96 18.59
CA ARG A 360 -10.53 -1.06 19.73
C ARG A 360 -9.08 -0.93 20.15
N ALA A 361 -8.33 -2.03 20.20
CA ALA A 361 -6.91 -2.01 20.53
C ALA A 361 -6.11 -1.18 19.52
N ASN A 362 -6.38 -1.34 18.22
CA ASN A 362 -5.72 -0.59 17.17
C ASN A 362 -6.09 0.91 17.23
N LEU A 363 -7.36 1.25 17.44
CA LEU A 363 -7.79 2.64 17.59
C LEU A 363 -7.38 3.28 18.93
N GLU A 364 -6.99 2.49 19.93
CA GLU A 364 -6.38 2.99 21.17
C GLU A 364 -4.95 3.47 20.95
N TRP A 365 -4.17 2.81 20.09
CA TRP A 365 -2.87 3.34 19.69
C TRP A 365 -3.00 4.73 19.07
N ALA A 366 -3.96 4.91 18.16
CA ALA A 366 -4.26 6.21 17.58
C ALA A 366 -4.60 7.27 18.64
N ASN A 367 -5.36 6.90 19.67
CA ASN A 367 -5.68 7.78 20.80
C ASN A 367 -4.44 8.10 21.64
N GLN A 368 -3.59 7.13 21.95
CA GLN A 368 -2.37 7.37 22.72
C GLN A 368 -1.43 8.33 22.00
N LEU A 369 -1.23 8.15 20.69
CA LEU A 369 -0.44 9.08 19.87
C LEU A 369 -1.02 10.48 19.92
N PHE A 370 -2.35 10.61 19.84
CA PHE A 370 -3.03 11.90 19.96
C PHE A 370 -2.80 12.55 21.33
N GLN A 371 -2.93 11.81 22.42
CA GLN A 371 -2.84 12.37 23.77
C GLN A 371 -1.39 12.67 24.19
N HIS A 372 -0.42 11.89 23.70
CA HIS A 372 0.95 11.88 24.24
C HIS A 372 2.02 12.40 23.28
N SER A 373 1.74 12.56 21.99
CA SER A 373 2.67 13.21 21.07
C SER A 373 2.39 14.71 20.96
N GLN A 374 3.20 15.52 21.64
CA GLN A 374 3.22 16.97 21.43
C GLN A 374 4.65 17.44 21.16
N ASP A 375 4.89 17.89 19.95
CA ASP A 375 6.05 18.68 19.53
C ASP A 375 5.87 20.15 20.02
N PRO A 376 6.85 20.72 20.74
CA PRO A 376 6.78 22.08 21.26
C PRO A 376 6.75 23.20 20.19
N GLU A 377 7.22 22.93 18.97
CA GLU A 377 7.34 23.88 17.86
C GLU A 377 6.14 23.78 16.88
N PHE A 378 5.55 22.60 16.71
CA PHE A 378 4.51 22.34 15.70
C PHE A 378 3.19 21.76 16.24
N GLY A 379 3.07 21.44 17.54
CA GLY A 379 1.87 20.83 18.12
C GLY A 379 1.92 19.29 18.06
N TYR A 380 0.81 18.61 17.79
CA TYR A 380 0.79 17.13 17.77
C TYR A 380 1.58 16.58 16.57
N ARG A 381 2.53 15.66 16.82
CA ARG A 381 3.35 15.02 15.76
C ARG A 381 3.16 13.51 15.66
N TRP A 382 2.14 12.94 16.30
CA TRP A 382 1.85 11.50 16.23
C TRP A 382 3.09 10.62 16.46
N LEU A 383 4.03 11.09 17.27
CA LEU A 383 5.31 10.47 17.57
C LEU A 383 5.06 9.22 18.42
N GLY A 384 5.72 8.15 18.01
CA GLY A 384 5.77 6.87 18.69
C GLY A 384 7.09 6.21 18.33
N PRO A 385 7.45 5.10 19.00
CA PRO A 385 8.59 4.29 18.64
C PRO A 385 8.63 3.98 17.14
N SER A 386 9.74 4.23 16.45
CA SER A 386 9.83 4.08 15.00
C SER A 386 11.16 3.46 14.63
N ALA A 387 11.12 2.64 13.58
CA ALA A 387 12.34 2.10 12.97
C ALA A 387 13.29 3.23 12.56
N PRO A 388 14.62 2.97 12.55
CA PRO A 388 15.59 3.90 11.99
C PRO A 388 15.24 4.18 10.52
N PRO A 389 15.52 5.37 9.98
CA PRO A 389 15.18 5.70 8.61
C PRO A 389 15.88 4.76 7.62
N SER A 390 15.23 4.47 6.49
CA SER A 390 15.86 3.73 5.39
C SER A 390 17.13 4.46 4.93
N PRO A 391 18.26 3.77 4.73
CA PRO A 391 19.49 4.42 4.29
C PRO A 391 19.35 4.89 2.84
N THR A 392 20.05 5.98 2.49
CA THR A 392 20.15 6.38 1.08
C THR A 392 21.10 5.42 0.38
N PHE A 393 20.70 4.91 -0.78
CA PHE A 393 21.54 3.99 -1.54
C PHE A 393 21.62 4.36 -3.01
N THR A 394 22.69 3.87 -3.64
CA THR A 394 22.97 4.04 -5.06
C THR A 394 23.05 2.68 -5.72
N LEU A 395 22.56 2.62 -6.96
CA LEU A 395 22.76 1.48 -7.84
C LEU A 395 23.94 1.82 -8.76
N VAL A 396 25.10 1.22 -8.49
CA VAL A 396 26.31 1.45 -9.26
C VAL A 396 26.22 0.62 -10.54
N GLU A 397 26.18 1.32 -11.69
CA GLU A 397 26.11 0.84 -13.09
C GLU A 397 25.84 -0.67 -13.25
N PRO A 398 24.62 -1.07 -13.69
CA PRO A 398 24.25 -2.46 -13.71
C PRO A 398 24.95 -3.20 -14.86
N GLY A 399 26.03 -3.90 -14.51
CA GLY A 399 26.81 -4.72 -15.43
C GLY A 399 26.01 -5.90 -16.00
N ASP A 400 26.66 -6.67 -16.86
CA ASP A 400 26.10 -7.91 -17.41
C ASP A 400 25.75 -8.89 -16.28
N ARG A 401 24.46 -9.18 -16.11
CA ARG A 401 23.89 -10.07 -15.10
C ARG A 401 24.27 -9.70 -13.66
N GLN A 402 24.44 -8.41 -13.39
CA GLN A 402 24.68 -7.95 -12.02
C GLN A 402 24.11 -6.56 -11.73
N VAL A 403 23.77 -6.33 -10.48
CA VAL A 403 23.46 -5.01 -9.93
C VAL A 403 24.32 -4.81 -8.68
N ASN A 404 25.08 -3.73 -8.64
CA ASN A 404 25.86 -3.34 -7.46
C ASN A 404 25.07 -2.31 -6.66
N LEU A 405 24.97 -2.51 -5.35
CA LEU A 405 24.28 -1.63 -4.42
C LEU A 405 25.26 -1.14 -3.37
N GLU A 406 25.22 0.16 -3.07
CA GLU A 406 25.99 0.80 -2.00
C GLU A 406 25.10 1.77 -1.24
N TRP A 407 25.14 1.77 0.10
CA TRP A 407 24.28 2.61 0.95
C TRP A 407 25.04 3.35 2.06
N ASP A 408 24.45 4.45 2.54
CA ASP A 408 25.00 5.24 3.63
C ASP A 408 24.77 4.60 5.01
N SER A 409 25.37 5.19 6.05
CA SER A 409 25.28 4.73 7.44
C SER A 409 24.38 5.64 8.29
N ALA A 410 23.48 6.44 7.69
CA ALA A 410 22.72 7.45 8.42
C ALA A 410 21.83 6.83 9.51
N ALA A 411 21.21 5.69 9.18
CA ALA A 411 20.33 4.92 10.07
C ALA A 411 21.00 4.50 11.39
N GLU A 412 22.31 4.20 11.38
CA GLU A 412 23.06 3.71 12.55
C GLU A 412 23.14 4.72 13.70
N SER A 413 22.89 6.00 13.40
CA SER A 413 22.97 7.10 14.35
C SER A 413 21.64 7.82 14.55
N ALA A 414 20.56 7.28 13.99
CA ALA A 414 19.23 7.83 14.16
C ALA A 414 18.72 7.53 15.57
N ALA A 415 18.19 8.56 16.23
CA ALA A 415 17.52 8.42 17.51
C ALA A 415 16.04 8.12 17.27
N ASP A 416 15.51 7.18 18.03
CA ASP A 416 14.08 6.87 18.07
C ASP A 416 13.28 8.15 18.43
N PRO A 417 12.27 8.55 17.64
CA PRO A 417 11.57 9.81 17.86
C PRO A 417 10.78 9.90 19.16
N ALA A 418 10.38 8.76 19.76
CA ALA A 418 9.60 8.75 20.99
C ALA A 418 10.47 8.74 22.25
N THR A 419 11.59 8.03 22.22
CA THR A 419 12.46 7.80 23.38
C THR A 419 13.73 8.64 23.35
N GLY A 420 14.23 8.99 22.16
CA GLY A 420 15.53 9.61 21.95
C GLY A 420 16.71 8.64 22.04
N ASP A 421 16.44 7.34 22.20
CA ASP A 421 17.47 6.30 22.27
C ASP A 421 18.04 5.98 20.88
N LEU A 422 19.31 5.57 20.83
CA LEU A 422 19.91 4.99 19.62
C LEU A 422 19.73 3.47 19.69
N ASP A 423 18.82 2.94 18.89
CA ASP A 423 18.34 1.55 18.98
C ASP A 423 18.45 0.76 17.66
N PHE A 424 19.14 1.30 16.67
CA PHE A 424 19.50 0.61 15.43
C PHE A 424 20.12 -0.79 15.68
N GLU A 425 19.67 -1.78 14.91
CA GLU A 425 20.14 -3.17 14.99
C GLU A 425 20.74 -3.67 13.67
N GLY A 426 20.14 -3.33 12.52
CA GLY A 426 20.67 -3.80 11.24
C GLY A 426 19.96 -3.28 9.98
N TYR A 427 20.36 -3.86 8.85
CA TYR A 427 19.82 -3.60 7.51
C TYR A 427 19.23 -4.87 6.90
N ARG A 428 18.20 -4.71 6.06
CA ARG A 428 17.68 -5.76 5.18
C ARG A 428 17.64 -5.26 3.74
N LEU A 429 18.09 -6.10 2.81
CA LEU A 429 18.04 -5.83 1.37
C LEU A 429 16.92 -6.65 0.73
N TRP A 430 16.03 -5.95 0.03
CA TRP A 430 14.86 -6.51 -0.64
C TRP A 430 14.94 -6.33 -2.14
N ARG A 431 14.44 -7.31 -2.89
CA ARG A 431 14.28 -7.27 -4.34
C ARG A 431 12.90 -7.77 -4.76
N LYS A 432 12.29 -7.12 -5.75
CA LYS A 432 11.17 -7.68 -6.52
C LYS A 432 11.42 -7.58 -8.02
N THR A 433 10.76 -8.44 -8.78
CA THR A 433 10.82 -8.46 -10.25
C THR A 433 9.52 -7.92 -10.83
N GLY A 434 9.61 -6.88 -11.65
CA GLY A 434 8.46 -6.16 -12.16
C GLY A 434 7.75 -5.32 -11.10
N ALA A 435 6.91 -4.38 -11.54
CA ALA A 435 6.21 -3.46 -10.65
C ALA A 435 5.25 -4.17 -9.68
N SER A 436 4.59 -5.24 -10.14
CA SER A 436 3.62 -6.06 -9.39
C SER A 436 4.23 -7.34 -8.81
N GLY A 437 5.57 -7.48 -8.79
CA GLY A 437 6.22 -8.63 -8.17
C GLY A 437 6.19 -8.59 -6.64
N GLY A 438 6.18 -9.77 -6.02
CA GLY A 438 6.39 -9.90 -4.58
C GLY A 438 7.83 -9.58 -4.16
N TRP A 439 8.00 -9.03 -2.96
CA TRP A 439 9.30 -8.76 -2.36
C TRP A 439 9.98 -10.04 -1.87
N THR A 440 11.27 -10.17 -2.11
CA THR A 440 12.14 -11.24 -1.60
C THR A 440 13.32 -10.61 -0.89
N MET A 441 13.62 -11.06 0.33
CA MET A 441 14.82 -10.65 1.05
C MET A 441 16.04 -11.34 0.45
N LEU A 442 17.06 -10.57 0.09
CA LEU A 442 18.34 -11.07 -0.44
C LEU A 442 19.39 -11.22 0.65
N LEU A 443 19.36 -10.33 1.64
CA LEU A 443 20.37 -10.20 2.67
C LEU A 443 19.76 -9.55 3.92
N GLU A 444 20.22 -10.00 5.09
CA GLU A 444 20.12 -9.29 6.35
C GLU A 444 21.55 -9.07 6.87
N SER A 445 21.86 -7.87 7.37
CA SER A 445 23.13 -7.56 8.01
C SER A 445 22.93 -6.79 9.30
N ASP A 446 23.48 -7.27 10.41
CA ASP A 446 23.17 -6.74 11.74
C ASP A 446 24.41 -6.59 12.64
N LEU A 447 24.21 -5.95 13.79
CA LEU A 447 25.24 -5.80 14.80
C LEU A 447 25.64 -7.18 15.36
N VAL A 448 26.90 -7.31 15.78
CA VAL A 448 27.37 -8.52 16.47
C VAL A 448 27.15 -8.33 17.97
N ASN A 449 26.02 -8.79 18.47
CA ASN A 449 25.53 -8.71 19.85
C ASN A 449 24.71 -9.97 20.24
N ASP A 450 23.69 -9.83 21.09
CA ASP A 450 22.82 -10.93 21.56
C ASP A 450 21.47 -11.00 20.81
N ILE A 451 21.31 -10.21 19.75
CA ILE A 451 20.10 -10.02 18.94
C ILE A 451 20.42 -10.45 17.50
N GLY A 452 19.44 -10.95 16.76
CA GLY A 452 19.58 -11.23 15.32
C GLY A 452 20.55 -12.37 14.93
N LEU A 453 20.97 -12.34 13.66
CA LEU A 453 21.82 -13.33 13.00
C LEU A 453 23.33 -13.09 13.23
N ASN A 454 23.71 -11.90 13.70
CA ASN A 454 25.08 -11.51 14.04
C ASN A 454 26.08 -11.63 12.87
N THR A 455 25.68 -11.18 11.68
CA THR A 455 26.49 -11.26 10.46
C THR A 455 27.50 -10.12 10.34
N GLY A 456 27.34 -9.05 11.12
CA GLY A 456 28.09 -7.81 10.99
C GLY A 456 27.50 -6.86 9.94
N ILE A 457 27.63 -5.56 10.18
CA ILE A 457 27.13 -4.50 9.29
C ILE A 457 27.96 -4.45 8.01
N ILE A 458 27.26 -4.38 6.87
CA ILE A 458 27.85 -4.09 5.57
C ILE A 458 27.14 -2.91 4.91
N HIS A 459 27.80 -2.29 3.93
CA HIS A 459 27.28 -1.14 3.19
C HIS A 459 27.30 -1.34 1.67
N SER A 460 27.56 -2.57 1.21
CA SER A 460 27.53 -2.90 -0.21
C SER A 460 27.15 -4.35 -0.48
N TYR A 461 26.47 -4.57 -1.61
CA TYR A 461 26.06 -5.89 -2.06
C TYR A 461 26.09 -5.98 -3.59
N VAL A 462 26.43 -7.15 -4.13
CA VAL A 462 26.40 -7.42 -5.56
C VAL A 462 25.39 -8.53 -5.84
N ASP A 463 24.22 -8.15 -6.38
CA ASP A 463 23.26 -9.13 -6.85
C ASP A 463 23.73 -9.69 -8.20
N ARG A 464 23.95 -11.01 -8.27
CA ARG A 464 24.35 -11.75 -9.48
C ARG A 464 23.25 -12.66 -10.02
N ASP A 465 22.10 -12.70 -9.35
CA ASP A 465 20.93 -13.50 -9.70
C ASP A 465 19.91 -12.64 -10.47
N VAL A 466 20.40 -11.81 -11.38
CA VAL A 466 19.58 -10.97 -12.25
C VAL A 466 19.74 -11.35 -13.71
N VAL A 467 18.69 -11.11 -14.47
CA VAL A 467 18.66 -11.29 -15.92
C VAL A 467 18.61 -9.92 -16.57
N ASN A 468 19.44 -9.72 -17.58
CA ASN A 468 19.49 -8.43 -18.28
C ASN A 468 18.12 -8.08 -18.88
N GLY A 469 17.83 -6.77 -18.92
CA GLY A 469 16.63 -6.20 -19.49
C GLY A 469 15.38 -6.38 -18.64
N PHE A 470 15.46 -7.09 -17.52
CA PHE A 470 14.31 -7.26 -16.63
C PHE A 470 14.24 -6.08 -15.67
N GLN A 471 13.02 -5.67 -15.37
CA GLN A 471 12.80 -4.63 -14.39
C GLN A 471 12.93 -5.21 -12.98
N TYR A 472 13.88 -4.71 -12.20
CA TYR A 472 14.02 -5.04 -10.79
C TYR A 472 13.84 -3.78 -9.94
N PHE A 473 13.21 -3.95 -8.79
CA PHE A 473 13.14 -2.91 -7.77
C PHE A 473 13.92 -3.40 -6.56
N TYR A 474 14.82 -2.57 -6.05
CA TYR A 474 15.56 -2.82 -4.82
C TYR A 474 15.13 -1.84 -3.75
N ALA A 475 15.05 -2.29 -2.51
CA ALA A 475 14.88 -1.45 -1.34
C ALA A 475 15.85 -1.92 -0.25
N ILE A 476 16.48 -0.98 0.45
CA ILE A 476 17.26 -1.26 1.65
C ILE A 476 16.52 -0.61 2.80
N THR A 477 16.26 -1.39 3.84
CA THR A 477 15.57 -0.97 5.05
C THR A 477 16.52 -1.09 6.23
N ALA A 478 16.30 -0.28 7.26
CA ALA A 478 16.95 -0.40 8.55
C ALA A 478 15.94 -0.93 9.57
N TYR A 479 16.42 -1.62 10.60
CA TYR A 479 15.58 -2.08 11.69
C TYR A 479 16.24 -1.84 13.04
N ASP A 480 15.42 -1.61 14.05
CA ASP A 480 15.85 -1.43 15.44
C ASP A 480 15.81 -2.76 16.22
N ARG A 481 16.27 -2.73 17.46
CA ARG A 481 16.21 -3.86 18.39
C ARG A 481 14.88 -4.00 19.13
N GLY A 482 13.93 -3.10 18.91
CA GLY A 482 12.73 -2.92 19.71
C GLY A 482 13.01 -2.49 21.16
N ASN A 483 12.02 -2.68 22.03
CA ASN A 483 12.17 -2.50 23.47
C ASN A 483 11.42 -3.61 24.24
N PRO A 484 12.08 -4.74 24.55
CA PRO A 484 11.48 -5.85 25.26
C PRO A 484 11.01 -5.52 26.69
N ALA A 485 11.54 -4.45 27.31
CA ALA A 485 11.12 -4.06 28.66
C ALA A 485 9.71 -3.44 28.67
N GLU A 486 9.33 -2.79 27.57
CA GLU A 486 8.01 -2.20 27.34
C GLU A 486 7.17 -3.06 26.37
N ASP A 487 7.66 -4.27 26.05
CA ASP A 487 7.04 -5.23 25.13
C ASP A 487 6.75 -4.65 23.73
N ILE A 488 7.70 -3.85 23.26
CA ILE A 488 7.72 -3.28 21.91
C ILE A 488 8.64 -4.15 21.07
N GLU A 489 8.10 -4.70 19.98
CA GLU A 489 8.86 -5.52 19.03
C GLU A 489 9.87 -4.68 18.23
N SER A 490 10.75 -5.38 17.49
CA SER A 490 11.67 -4.74 16.54
C SER A 490 10.91 -4.21 15.33
N PHE A 491 11.15 -2.95 14.97
CA PHE A 491 10.54 -2.35 13.78
C PHE A 491 11.54 -2.24 12.63
N GLU A 492 11.02 -2.36 11.41
CA GLU A 492 11.76 -2.23 10.16
C GLU A 492 11.18 -1.06 9.34
N SER A 493 12.05 -0.25 8.75
CA SER A 493 11.65 0.87 7.91
C SER A 493 10.98 0.42 6.61
N GLY A 494 10.17 1.30 6.02
CA GLY A 494 9.39 0.99 4.82
C GLY A 494 10.24 0.75 3.56
N ARG A 495 9.75 -0.14 2.68
CA ARG A 495 10.35 -0.44 1.36
C ARG A 495 9.95 0.55 0.26
N SER A 496 9.32 1.67 0.61
CA SER A 496 8.76 2.65 -0.34
C SER A 496 9.83 3.47 -1.07
N GLY A 497 11.05 3.56 -0.54
CA GLY A 497 12.23 4.13 -1.20
C GLY A 497 12.85 3.24 -2.30
N ALA A 498 12.05 2.35 -2.91
CA ALA A 498 12.55 1.38 -3.86
C ALA A 498 13.05 2.03 -5.15
N VAL A 499 14.26 1.65 -5.60
CA VAL A 499 14.85 2.13 -6.85
C VAL A 499 14.75 1.07 -7.93
N ASN A 500 14.26 1.48 -9.10
CA ASN A 500 14.14 0.63 -10.28
C ASN A 500 15.46 0.56 -11.06
N VAL A 501 15.81 -0.63 -11.53
CA VAL A 501 16.92 -0.86 -12.46
C VAL A 501 16.60 -1.97 -13.46
N GLU A 502 17.08 -1.79 -14.69
CA GLU A 502 17.05 -2.80 -15.75
C GLU A 502 18.50 -3.17 -16.11
N PRO A 503 19.04 -4.29 -15.57
CA PRO A 503 20.44 -4.59 -15.73
C PRO A 503 20.81 -4.90 -17.17
N GLY A 504 22.05 -4.60 -17.56
CA GLY A 504 22.52 -4.86 -18.93
C GLY A 504 21.82 -4.08 -20.04
N ARG A 505 21.01 -3.04 -19.74
CA ARG A 505 20.46 -2.12 -20.75
C ARG A 505 21.55 -1.22 -21.36
N ILE A 506 22.59 -0.92 -20.59
CA ILE A 506 23.82 -0.24 -21.01
C ILE A 506 24.98 -1.05 -20.46
N VAL A 507 25.62 -1.87 -21.29
CA VAL A 507 26.79 -2.66 -20.86
C VAL A 507 28.05 -1.82 -21.03
N GLY A 508 28.35 -1.02 -20.02
CA GLY A 508 29.69 -0.47 -19.78
C GLY A 508 30.21 -1.05 -18.48
N THR A 509 30.89 -2.19 -18.52
CA THR A 509 31.57 -2.69 -17.31
C THR A 509 32.76 -1.79 -17.01
N ILE A 510 32.89 -1.42 -15.73
CA ILE A 510 34.16 -0.98 -15.15
C ILE A 510 35.18 -2.08 -15.48
N ASP A 511 36.22 -1.67 -16.20
CA ASP A 511 37.28 -2.47 -16.80
C ASP A 511 36.93 -3.29 -18.07
N ALA A 512 37.17 -2.64 -19.21
CA ALA A 512 37.60 -3.20 -20.49
C ALA A 512 36.63 -4.07 -21.31
N ALA A 513 35.64 -3.42 -21.95
CA ALA A 513 35.38 -3.44 -23.40
C ALA A 513 33.97 -2.88 -23.63
N LYS A 514 33.82 -1.92 -24.56
CA LYS A 514 32.49 -1.56 -25.10
C LYS A 514 31.90 -2.85 -25.67
N SER A 515 30.96 -3.49 -24.98
CA SER A 515 30.28 -4.63 -25.59
C SER A 515 29.44 -4.06 -26.73
N GLY A 516 29.68 -4.54 -27.95
CA GLY A 516 28.89 -4.16 -29.12
C GLY A 516 27.42 -4.57 -28.96
N PRO A 517 26.61 -4.39 -30.01
CA PRO A 517 25.23 -4.83 -30.02
C PRO A 517 25.06 -6.29 -29.55
N HIS A 518 24.05 -6.57 -28.74
CA HIS A 518 23.77 -7.94 -28.27
C HIS A 518 22.28 -8.15 -28.00
N ALA A 519 21.88 -9.43 -27.93
CA ALA A 519 20.50 -9.84 -27.69
C ALA A 519 20.26 -10.13 -26.20
N VAL A 520 19.07 -9.77 -25.69
CA VAL A 520 18.65 -9.90 -24.30
C VAL A 520 17.17 -10.33 -24.21
N PRO A 521 16.82 -11.39 -23.47
CA PRO A 521 17.72 -12.35 -22.84
C PRO A 521 18.41 -13.23 -23.89
N ASN A 522 19.61 -13.70 -23.58
CA ASN A 522 20.32 -14.68 -24.40
C ASN A 522 21.00 -15.73 -23.50
N PRO A 523 20.49 -16.98 -23.46
CA PRO A 523 19.39 -17.51 -24.26
C PRO A 523 18.01 -16.96 -23.86
N PHE A 524 17.09 -16.90 -24.84
CA PHE A 524 15.66 -16.81 -24.57
C PHE A 524 15.13 -18.21 -24.21
N VAL A 525 14.45 -18.36 -23.07
CA VAL A 525 14.03 -19.66 -22.54
C VAL A 525 12.53 -19.69 -22.29
N LEU A 526 11.82 -20.63 -22.94
CA LEU A 526 10.40 -20.94 -22.82
C LEU A 526 9.44 -19.78 -23.16
N THR A 527 9.36 -18.77 -22.28
CA THR A 527 8.46 -17.62 -22.36
C THR A 527 9.14 -16.39 -21.76
N SER A 528 8.65 -15.20 -22.11
CA SER A 528 8.99 -14.00 -21.36
C SER A 528 8.48 -14.12 -19.91
N PRO A 529 9.31 -13.78 -18.91
CA PRO A 529 8.85 -13.67 -17.54
C PRO A 529 7.89 -12.50 -17.35
N VAL A 530 7.19 -12.54 -16.21
CA VAL A 530 6.21 -11.54 -15.80
C VAL A 530 6.83 -10.13 -15.84
N GLY A 531 6.13 -9.18 -16.46
CA GLY A 531 6.57 -7.78 -16.58
C GLY A 531 7.59 -7.50 -17.70
N PHE A 532 8.14 -8.51 -18.37
CA PHE A 532 9.07 -8.31 -19.49
C PHE A 532 8.42 -8.45 -20.88
N GLY A 533 7.40 -9.30 -20.97
CA GLY A 533 6.67 -9.58 -22.21
C GLY A 533 5.90 -8.39 -22.80
N PHE A 534 5.31 -8.59 -23.97
CA PHE A 534 4.35 -7.64 -24.53
C PHE A 534 2.92 -7.96 -24.11
N ASP A 535 2.10 -6.92 -23.99
CA ASP A 535 0.66 -7.08 -24.09
C ASP A 535 0.30 -7.39 -25.55
N PRO A 536 -0.44 -8.49 -25.83
CA PRO A 536 -0.78 -8.87 -27.19
C PRO A 536 -1.54 -7.76 -27.91
N SER A 537 -1.04 -7.39 -29.08
CA SER A 537 -1.64 -6.37 -29.91
C SER A 537 -1.50 -6.70 -31.39
N ASN A 538 -2.11 -5.89 -32.26
CA ASN A 538 -1.93 -6.04 -33.70
C ASN A 538 -0.48 -5.85 -34.15
N THR A 539 0.34 -5.14 -33.37
CA THR A 539 1.77 -4.93 -33.65
C THR A 539 2.65 -6.00 -33.03
N ASN A 540 2.33 -6.46 -31.82
CA ASN A 540 3.04 -7.53 -31.11
C ASN A 540 2.05 -8.67 -30.79
N PRO A 541 1.77 -9.57 -31.74
CA PRO A 541 0.82 -10.67 -31.54
C PRO A 541 1.25 -11.72 -30.50
N SER A 542 2.52 -11.72 -30.08
CA SER A 542 3.06 -12.62 -29.05
C SER A 542 3.33 -11.87 -27.74
N GLN A 543 3.14 -12.54 -26.61
CA GLN A 543 3.55 -12.03 -25.29
C GLN A 543 5.07 -12.09 -25.09
N GLU A 544 5.80 -12.80 -25.95
CA GLU A 544 7.24 -12.95 -25.84
C GLU A 544 7.97 -11.69 -26.27
N ARG A 545 9.19 -11.49 -25.76
CA ARG A 545 10.02 -10.35 -26.07
C ARG A 545 11.49 -10.77 -26.05
N ILE A 546 12.24 -10.31 -27.04
CA ILE A 546 13.70 -10.23 -27.02
C ILE A 546 14.10 -8.83 -27.46
N MET A 547 15.18 -8.32 -26.91
CA MET A 547 15.71 -6.99 -27.17
C MET A 547 17.08 -7.08 -27.80
N PHE A 548 17.39 -6.17 -28.71
CA PHE A 548 18.72 -5.92 -29.21
C PHE A 548 19.16 -4.57 -28.67
N VAL A 549 20.17 -4.56 -27.81
CA VAL A 549 20.63 -3.39 -27.06
C VAL A 549 22.00 -2.93 -27.55
N ASN A 550 22.50 -1.80 -27.03
CA ASN A 550 23.75 -1.14 -27.46
C ASN A 550 23.79 -0.82 -28.96
N LEU A 551 22.63 -0.47 -29.55
CA LEU A 551 22.55 -0.05 -30.94
C LEU A 551 23.03 1.41 -31.09
N PRO A 552 23.60 1.77 -32.26
CA PRO A 552 23.90 3.15 -32.59
C PRO A 552 22.67 4.07 -32.44
N ALA A 553 22.86 5.28 -31.88
CA ALA A 553 21.75 6.20 -31.58
C ALA A 553 21.12 6.83 -32.84
N ASN A 554 21.79 6.81 -33.98
CA ASN A 554 21.29 7.33 -35.25
C ASN A 554 20.07 6.55 -35.77
N ALA A 555 19.21 7.24 -36.52
CA ALA A 555 17.90 6.73 -36.95
C ALA A 555 17.95 5.55 -37.93
N ASP A 556 19.04 5.46 -38.69
CA ASP A 556 19.18 4.51 -39.80
C ASP A 556 19.72 3.15 -39.39
N ALA A 557 20.03 2.95 -38.09
CA ALA A 557 20.46 1.63 -37.64
C ALA A 557 19.31 0.62 -37.75
N LYS A 558 19.61 -0.57 -38.28
CA LYS A 558 18.64 -1.65 -38.49
C LYS A 558 19.12 -2.93 -37.84
N VAL A 559 18.18 -3.75 -37.37
CA VAL A 559 18.46 -5.11 -36.90
C VAL A 559 17.81 -6.11 -37.84
N THR A 560 18.60 -6.94 -38.51
CA THR A 560 18.09 -8.01 -39.38
C THR A 560 18.38 -9.37 -38.75
N ILE A 561 17.34 -10.20 -38.62
CA ILE A 561 17.43 -11.54 -38.03
C ILE A 561 17.48 -12.60 -39.12
N PHE A 562 18.39 -13.56 -38.96
CA PHE A 562 18.59 -14.69 -39.85
C PHE A 562 18.53 -16.02 -39.09
N SER A 563 18.10 -17.08 -39.76
CA SER A 563 18.36 -18.44 -39.31
C SER A 563 19.88 -18.73 -39.35
N LEU A 564 20.33 -19.80 -38.67
CA LEU A 564 21.71 -20.25 -38.77
C LEU A 564 22.14 -20.64 -40.20
N THR A 565 21.18 -20.99 -41.07
CA THR A 565 21.41 -21.29 -42.50
C THR A 565 21.49 -20.04 -43.37
N GLY A 566 21.26 -18.85 -42.82
CA GLY A 566 21.34 -17.57 -43.52
C GLY A 566 20.02 -17.07 -44.12
N ASP A 567 18.89 -17.70 -43.80
CA ASP A 567 17.58 -17.26 -44.29
C ASP A 567 17.10 -16.03 -43.52
N LYS A 568 16.75 -14.95 -44.23
CA LYS A 568 16.23 -13.72 -43.61
C LYS A 568 14.84 -13.95 -43.00
N ILE A 569 14.78 -13.87 -41.67
CA ILE A 569 13.57 -14.05 -40.86
C ILE A 569 12.73 -12.78 -40.82
N ILE A 570 13.35 -11.67 -40.39
CA ILE A 570 12.69 -10.36 -40.26
C ILE A 570 13.74 -9.24 -40.24
N GLU A 571 13.34 -8.05 -40.66
CA GLU A 571 14.08 -6.80 -40.46
C GLU A 571 13.26 -5.94 -39.51
N LEU A 572 13.91 -5.46 -38.45
CA LEU A 572 13.29 -4.70 -37.37
C LEU A 572 13.75 -3.25 -37.48
N PRO A 573 12.82 -2.31 -37.72
CA PRO A 573 13.17 -0.89 -37.78
C PRO A 573 13.44 -0.35 -36.37
N LYS A 574 14.44 0.54 -36.25
CA LYS A 574 14.73 1.30 -35.03
C LYS A 574 14.08 2.68 -35.10
N GLN A 575 13.53 3.15 -33.99
CA GLN A 575 13.06 4.53 -33.90
C GLN A 575 14.25 5.51 -33.72
N PHE A 576 14.05 6.78 -34.06
CA PHE A 576 15.08 7.81 -33.92
C PHE A 576 15.49 7.96 -32.45
N ALA A 577 16.80 8.08 -32.18
CA ALA A 577 17.40 8.22 -30.83
C ALA A 577 17.35 6.99 -29.90
N GLU A 578 16.61 5.93 -30.24
CA GLU A 578 16.62 4.69 -29.47
C GLU A 578 17.94 3.93 -29.61
N THR A 579 18.42 3.28 -28.55
CA THR A 579 19.58 2.36 -28.59
C THR A 579 19.15 0.89 -28.45
N VAL A 580 17.84 0.65 -28.50
CA VAL A 580 17.21 -0.65 -28.30
C VAL A 580 16.17 -0.92 -29.40
N VAL A 581 16.10 -2.17 -29.87
CA VAL A 581 15.04 -2.67 -30.73
C VAL A 581 14.41 -3.90 -30.09
N ASN A 582 13.08 -3.94 -30.02
CA ASN A 582 12.34 -5.05 -29.44
C ASN A 582 11.75 -5.95 -30.53
N TRP A 583 11.62 -7.23 -30.24
CA TRP A 583 10.99 -8.21 -31.12
C TRP A 583 10.18 -9.22 -30.33
N ASP A 584 9.02 -9.60 -30.85
CA ASP A 584 8.06 -10.52 -30.22
C ASP A 584 8.26 -12.00 -30.61
N LEU A 585 9.39 -12.29 -31.27
CA LEU A 585 9.75 -13.61 -31.82
C LEU A 585 8.82 -14.09 -32.95
N ILE A 586 8.04 -13.18 -33.57
CA ILE A 586 7.19 -13.47 -34.72
C ILE A 586 7.88 -13.04 -36.02
N THR A 587 7.94 -13.95 -36.99
CA THR A 587 8.54 -13.70 -38.30
C THR A 587 7.69 -12.77 -39.17
N LYS A 588 8.25 -12.25 -40.27
CA LYS A 588 7.51 -11.48 -41.28
C LYS A 588 6.26 -12.20 -41.84
N SER A 589 6.24 -13.53 -41.78
CA SER A 589 5.13 -14.38 -42.23
C SER A 589 4.12 -14.69 -41.12
N ARG A 590 4.16 -13.97 -39.99
CA ARG A 590 3.30 -14.15 -38.82
C ARG A 590 3.36 -15.56 -38.21
N GLN A 591 4.56 -16.13 -38.20
CA GLN A 591 4.83 -17.41 -37.54
C GLN A 591 5.80 -17.22 -36.39
N LYS A 592 5.57 -17.93 -35.28
CA LYS A 592 6.49 -17.97 -34.15
C LYS A 592 7.75 -18.74 -34.53
N ILE A 593 8.94 -18.21 -34.20
CA ILE A 593 10.19 -18.94 -34.43
C ILE A 593 10.30 -20.16 -33.51
N VAL A 594 11.01 -21.19 -33.97
CA VAL A 594 11.24 -22.44 -33.21
C VAL A 594 12.48 -22.35 -32.32
N ALA A 595 12.73 -23.38 -31.51
CA ALA A 595 14.00 -23.48 -30.77
C ALA A 595 15.18 -23.60 -31.74
N GLY A 596 16.28 -22.91 -31.45
CA GLY A 596 17.47 -22.90 -32.30
C GLY A 596 18.41 -21.72 -32.05
N VAL A 597 19.51 -21.69 -32.80
CA VAL A 597 20.44 -20.57 -32.83
C VAL A 597 20.12 -19.68 -34.02
N TYR A 598 20.07 -18.39 -33.78
CA TYR A 598 19.77 -17.35 -34.77
C TYR A 598 20.93 -16.35 -34.83
N LEU A 599 21.07 -15.71 -35.98
CA LEU A 599 22.00 -14.61 -36.18
C LEU A 599 21.23 -13.30 -36.23
N PHE A 600 21.82 -12.24 -35.71
CA PHE A 600 21.33 -10.88 -35.94
C PHE A 600 22.46 -10.03 -36.51
N VAL A 601 22.11 -9.16 -37.45
CA VAL A 601 23.04 -8.23 -38.09
C VAL A 601 22.56 -6.82 -37.77
N VAL A 602 23.47 -5.97 -37.28
CA VAL A 602 23.22 -4.56 -37.04
C VAL A 602 23.98 -3.75 -38.08
N GLU A 603 23.24 -3.03 -38.92
CA GLU A 603 23.79 -2.18 -39.98
C GLU A 603 23.49 -0.72 -39.64
N SER A 604 24.46 0.18 -39.79
CA SER A 604 24.29 1.61 -39.49
C SER A 604 25.34 2.48 -40.19
N ASN A 605 24.95 3.65 -40.68
CA ASN A 605 25.89 4.63 -41.25
C ASN A 605 26.46 5.59 -40.21
N ALA A 606 26.35 5.28 -38.91
CA ALA A 606 26.94 6.09 -37.85
C ALA A 606 28.46 6.20 -38.05
N GLU A 607 29.01 7.41 -37.91
CA GLU A 607 30.44 7.62 -38.03
C GLU A 607 31.20 6.75 -37.03
N GLY A 608 32.09 5.90 -37.52
CA GLY A 608 32.91 5.00 -36.71
C GLY A 608 32.21 3.72 -36.23
N PHE A 609 30.99 3.42 -36.71
CA PHE A 609 30.35 2.13 -36.46
C PHE A 609 30.63 1.15 -37.60
N GLU A 610 31.08 -0.05 -37.26
CA GLU A 610 31.22 -1.17 -38.20
C GLU A 610 30.01 -2.10 -38.05
N ASP A 611 29.50 -2.62 -39.17
CA ASP A 611 28.39 -3.57 -39.15
C ASP A 611 28.70 -4.75 -38.23
N PHE A 612 27.74 -5.08 -37.37
CA PHE A 612 27.93 -6.05 -36.30
C PHE A 612 27.12 -7.31 -36.56
N ILE A 613 27.74 -8.48 -36.44
CA ILE A 613 27.07 -9.78 -36.49
C ILE A 613 27.13 -10.42 -35.12
N GLY A 614 25.96 -10.69 -34.54
CA GLY A 614 25.84 -11.44 -33.30
C GLY A 614 24.96 -12.68 -33.45
N LYS A 615 24.87 -13.45 -32.37
CA LYS A 615 24.07 -14.67 -32.28
C LYS A 615 23.26 -14.71 -30.98
N PHE A 616 22.10 -15.33 -31.04
CA PHE A 616 21.29 -15.62 -29.86
C PHE A 616 20.64 -16.99 -29.96
N MET A 617 20.30 -17.57 -28.82
CA MET A 617 19.68 -18.89 -28.73
C MET A 617 18.24 -18.77 -28.21
N VAL A 618 17.35 -19.55 -28.78
CA VAL A 618 15.97 -19.74 -28.34
C VAL A 618 15.80 -21.19 -27.89
N VAL A 619 15.36 -21.39 -26.66
CA VAL A 619 15.03 -22.68 -26.07
C VAL A 619 13.52 -22.71 -25.84
N ARG A 620 12.82 -23.69 -26.40
CA ARG A 620 11.36 -23.88 -26.26
C ARG A 620 11.03 -25.25 -25.71
#